data_AF-A0A4Q9KRP0-F1
#
_entry.id   AF-A0A4Q9KRP0-F1
#
_cell.length_a   1.000
_cell.length_b   1.000
_cell.length_c   1.000
_cell.angle_alpha   90.00
_cell.angle_beta   90.00
_cell.angle_gamma   90.00
#
_symmetry.space_group_name_H-M   'P 1'
#
loop_
_entity.id
_entity.type
_entity.pdbx_description
1 polymer ?
#
loop_
_entity_poly.entity_id
_entity_poly.type
_entity_poly.pdbx_seq_one_letter_code
_entity_poly.pdbx_strand_id
1 'polypeptide(L)'
;KEYGALKFSNLETLILVSTNINNDIYHFVMTLPLLRNFETRECKFVEDILVSNLNLYPMVLEKIVFTNTIYPSYFKYVLEEMRAKRINVIVN
;
A
#
# COMPACT_ATOMS: atom_id res chain seq x y z
N LYS A 1 -14.73 22.36 7.72
CA LYS A 1 -15.12 21.00 7.28
C LYS A 1 -14.44 20.03 8.22
N GLU A 2 -15.20 19.32 9.06
CA GLU A 2 -14.65 18.21 9.82
C GLU A 2 -14.48 17.03 8.86
N TYR A 3 -13.24 16.72 8.52
CA TYR A 3 -12.93 15.48 7.82
C TYR A 3 -13.01 14.37 8.86
N GLY A 4 -14.07 13.55 8.79
CA GLY A 4 -14.18 12.37 9.65
C GLY A 4 -12.98 11.46 9.41
N ALA A 5 -12.23 11.14 10.46
CA ALA A 5 -11.16 10.16 10.37
C ALA A 5 -11.77 8.78 10.19
N LEU A 6 -11.60 8.19 9.00
CA LEU A 6 -11.98 6.79 8.76
C LEU A 6 -11.03 5.90 9.56
N LYS A 7 -11.53 5.35 10.67
CA LYS A 7 -10.78 4.41 11.51
C LYS A 7 -11.33 3.01 11.28
N PHE A 8 -10.56 2.18 10.57
CA PHE A 8 -10.89 0.77 10.39
C PHE A 8 -9.98 -0.09 11.28
N SER A 9 -10.49 -0.54 12.42
CA SER A 9 -9.71 -1.40 13.33
C SER A 9 -9.58 -2.83 12.82
N ASN A 10 -10.55 -3.31 12.04
CA ASN A 10 -10.69 -4.72 11.67
C ASN A 10 -10.64 -4.96 10.14
N LEU A 11 -10.10 -4.00 9.37
CA LEU A 11 -10.03 -4.14 7.92
C LEU A 11 -8.89 -5.09 7.54
N GLU A 12 -9.24 -6.29 7.09
CA GLU A 12 -8.26 -7.30 6.67
C GLU A 12 -7.87 -7.21 5.19
N THR A 13 -8.77 -6.68 4.34
CA THR A 13 -8.54 -6.58 2.90
C THR A 13 -8.92 -5.20 2.40
N LEU A 14 -8.00 -4.56 1.66
CA LEU A 14 -8.23 -3.28 1.00
C LEU A 14 -7.89 -3.40 -0.49
N ILE A 15 -8.83 -3.00 -1.34
CA ILE A 15 -8.66 -2.93 -2.78
C ILE A 15 -8.85 -1.48 -3.22
N LEU A 16 -7.82 -0.89 -3.82
CA LEU A 16 -7.91 0.43 -4.47
C LEU A 16 -8.00 0.24 -5.98
N VAL A 17 -8.92 0.97 -6.62
CA VAL A 17 -9.18 0.87 -8.06
C VAL A 17 -9.09 2.27 -8.66
N SER A 18 -8.38 2.42 -9.78
CA SER A 18 -8.26 3.65 -10.58
C SER A 18 -7.94 4.90 -9.72
N THR A 19 -7.04 4.74 -8.74
CA THR A 19 -6.72 5.75 -7.73
C THR A 19 -5.28 6.25 -7.86
N ASN A 20 -5.09 7.56 -7.78
CA ASN A 20 -3.77 8.17 -7.59
C ASN A 20 -3.37 8.05 -6.11
N ILE A 21 -2.50 7.11 -5.81
CA ILE A 21 -2.00 6.85 -4.46
C ILE A 21 -0.97 7.92 -4.13
N ASN A 22 -1.38 8.89 -3.31
CA ASN A 22 -0.51 9.91 -2.75
C ASN A 22 0.01 9.47 -1.36
N ASN A 23 0.77 10.35 -0.71
CA ASN A 23 1.38 10.07 0.58
C ASN A 23 0.36 9.75 1.67
N ASP A 24 -0.78 10.46 1.70
CA ASP A 24 -1.82 10.29 2.72
C ASP A 24 -2.52 8.94 2.57
N ILE A 25 -2.87 8.56 1.35
CA ILE A 25 -3.48 7.25 1.06
C ILE A 25 -2.50 6.15 1.42
N TYR A 26 -1.25 6.25 0.98
CA TYR A 26 -0.25 5.25 1.26
C TYR A 26 -0.02 5.10 2.77
N HIS A 27 0.15 6.20 3.49
CA HIS A 27 0.30 6.19 4.95
C HIS A 27 -0.93 5.59 5.65
N PHE A 28 -2.14 5.95 5.20
CA PHE A 28 -3.37 5.33 5.70
C PHE A 28 -3.35 3.82 5.51
N VAL A 29 -3.04 3.30 4.33
CA VAL A 29 -2.96 1.85 4.08
C VAL A 29 -1.92 1.20 4.99
N MET A 30 -0.73 1.79 5.08
CA MET A 30 0.38 1.20 5.82
C MET A 30 0.23 1.25 7.34
N THR A 31 -0.74 2.03 7.85
CA THR A 31 -1.06 2.14 9.29
C THR A 31 -2.27 1.31 9.72
N LEU A 32 -2.89 0.56 8.80
CA LEU A 32 -4.00 -0.32 9.15
C LEU A 32 -3.49 -1.54 9.93
N PRO A 33 -3.88 -1.73 11.21
CA PRO A 33 -3.23 -2.69 12.10
C PRO A 33 -3.52 -4.15 11.76
N LEU A 34 -4.66 -4.43 11.13
CA LEU A 34 -5.12 -5.78 10.80
C LEU A 34 -5.14 -6.06 9.29
N LEU A 35 -4.54 -5.20 8.47
CA LEU A 35 -4.55 -5.37 7.01
C LEU A 35 -3.63 -6.52 6.59
N ARG A 36 -4.23 -7.58 6.05
CA ARG A 36 -3.53 -8.79 5.57
C ARG A 36 -3.37 -8.80 4.06
N ASN A 37 -4.33 -8.21 3.33
CA ASN A 37 -4.34 -8.18 1.88
C ASN A 37 -4.49 -6.75 1.35
N PHE A 38 -3.54 -6.31 0.54
CA PHE A 38 -3.62 -5.03 -0.16
C PHE A 38 -3.57 -5.22 -1.67
N GLU A 39 -4.53 -4.67 -2.39
CA GLU A 39 -4.59 -4.76 -3.84
C GLU A 39 -4.78 -3.41 -4.49
N THR A 40 -4.10 -3.21 -5.61
CA THR A 40 -4.22 -2.04 -6.47
C THR A 40 -4.55 -2.47 -7.89
N ARG A 41 -5.51 -1.79 -8.51
CA ARG A 41 -5.94 -2.02 -9.89
C ARG A 41 -5.97 -0.69 -10.63
N GLU A 42 -5.19 -0.58 -11.70
CA GLU A 42 -5.14 0.65 -12.52
C GLU A 42 -4.75 1.89 -11.68
N CYS A 43 -3.96 1.69 -10.64
CA CYS A 43 -3.53 2.75 -9.74
C CYS A 43 -2.24 3.43 -10.25
N LYS A 44 -1.97 4.63 -9.74
CA LYS A 44 -0.69 5.31 -9.92
C LYS A 44 -0.16 5.80 -8.59
N PHE A 45 1.04 5.36 -8.22
CA PHE A 45 1.80 5.93 -7.10
C PHE A 45 2.40 7.26 -7.55
N VAL A 46 2.09 8.34 -6.81
CA VAL A 46 2.63 9.67 -7.09
C VAL A 46 4.11 9.72 -6.66
N GLU A 47 4.96 10.41 -7.42
CA GLU A 47 6.42 10.41 -7.26
C GLU A 47 6.92 10.89 -5.88
N ASP A 48 6.10 11.63 -5.14
CA ASP A 48 6.44 12.22 -3.84
C ASP A 48 5.93 11.41 -2.63
N ILE A 49 5.66 10.11 -2.78
CA ILE A 49 5.42 9.26 -1.59
C ILE A 49 6.73 9.24 -0.79
N LEU A 50 6.69 9.85 0.39
CA LEU A 50 7.86 10.07 1.22
C LEU A 50 8.58 8.74 1.46
N VAL A 51 9.89 8.72 1.23
CA VAL A 51 10.74 7.54 1.44
C VAL A 51 10.59 6.98 2.86
N SER A 52 10.34 7.86 3.84
CA SER A 52 10.07 7.46 5.23
C SER A 52 8.85 6.56 5.39
N ASN A 53 7.84 6.73 4.52
CA ASN A 53 6.65 5.88 4.55
C ASN A 53 6.90 4.53 3.90
N LEU A 54 7.85 4.42 2.96
CA LEU A 54 8.12 3.18 2.21
C LEU A 54 8.54 2.00 3.10
N ASN A 55 9.08 2.30 4.28
CA ASN A 55 9.46 1.30 5.28
C ASN A 55 8.31 0.93 6.23
N LEU A 56 7.17 1.61 6.12
CA LEU A 56 5.95 1.31 6.88
C LEU A 56 5.14 0.27 6.10
N TYR A 57 4.76 -0.80 6.77
CA TYR A 57 3.75 -1.74 6.30
C TYR A 57 3.08 -2.37 7.52
N PRO A 58 1.82 -2.84 7.38
CA PRO A 58 1.13 -3.54 8.45
C PRO A 58 1.92 -4.76 8.89
N MET A 59 2.08 -4.95 10.20
CA MET A 59 2.85 -6.07 10.77
C MET A 59 2.30 -7.44 10.34
N VAL A 60 0.99 -7.51 10.06
CA VAL A 60 0.28 -8.72 9.65
C VAL A 60 0.02 -8.80 8.15
N LEU A 61 0.67 -7.96 7.35
CA LEU A 61 0.50 -7.98 5.89
C LEU A 61 1.03 -9.30 5.32
N GLU A 62 0.21 -9.99 4.56
CA GLU A 62 0.53 -11.30 3.98
C GLU A 62 0.64 -11.24 2.46
N LYS A 63 -0.17 -10.39 1.82
CA LYS A 63 -0.27 -10.34 0.36
C LYS A 63 -0.42 -8.92 -0.15
N ILE A 64 0.35 -8.61 -1.21
CA ILE A 64 0.15 -7.41 -2.02
C ILE A 64 -0.01 -7.78 -3.49
N VAL A 65 -1.00 -7.19 -4.16
CA VAL A 65 -1.22 -7.35 -5.60
C VAL A 65 -1.22 -6.00 -6.29
N PHE A 66 -0.40 -5.88 -7.33
CA PHE A 66 -0.38 -4.76 -8.26
C PHE A 66 -0.91 -5.25 -9.60
N THR A 67 -2.04 -4.71 -10.06
CA THR A 67 -2.59 -5.00 -11.39
C THR A 67 -2.63 -3.71 -12.19
N ASN A 68 -1.93 -3.66 -13.32
CA ASN A 68 -1.84 -2.46 -14.18
C ASN A 68 -1.52 -1.19 -13.37
N THR A 69 -0.64 -1.31 -12.38
CA THR A 69 -0.36 -0.22 -11.43
C THR A 69 1.00 0.40 -11.71
N ILE A 70 1.01 1.72 -11.88
CA ILE A 70 2.21 2.51 -12.19
C ILE A 70 2.86 2.94 -10.88
N TYR A 71 4.14 2.65 -10.72
CA TYR A 71 4.92 3.12 -9.56
C TYR A 71 6.34 3.57 -9.97
N PRO A 72 6.96 4.48 -9.20
CA PRO A 72 8.31 4.96 -9.46
C PRO A 72 9.36 3.84 -9.46
N SER A 73 10.49 4.07 -10.13
CA SER A 73 11.56 3.05 -10.27
C SER A 73 12.14 2.59 -8.93
N TYR A 74 12.24 3.49 -7.94
CA TYR A 74 12.73 3.18 -6.60
C TYR A 74 11.82 2.21 -5.84
N PHE A 75 10.55 2.09 -6.22
CA PHE A 75 9.59 1.19 -5.56
C PHE A 75 10.00 -0.28 -5.71
N LYS A 76 10.83 -0.63 -6.70
CA LYS A 76 11.39 -1.97 -6.85
C LYS A 76 12.11 -2.43 -5.58
N TYR A 77 12.88 -1.56 -4.93
CA TYR A 77 13.56 -1.89 -3.68
C TYR A 77 12.57 -2.22 -2.55
N VAL A 78 11.48 -1.47 -2.45
CA VAL A 78 10.40 -1.69 -1.47
C VAL A 78 9.75 -3.05 -1.69
N LEU A 79 9.48 -3.42 -2.94
CA LEU A 79 8.92 -4.74 -3.27
C LEU A 79 9.85 -5.88 -2.88
N GLU A 80 11.16 -5.72 -3.08
CA GLU A 80 12.16 -6.70 -2.64
C GLU A 80 12.21 -6.83 -1.11
N GLU A 81 12.14 -5.72 -0.37
CA GLU A 81 12.08 -5.75 1.09
C GLU A 81 10.81 -6.44 1.61
N MET A 82 9.67 -6.20 0.96
CA MET A 82 8.41 -6.89 1.28
C MET A 82 8.53 -8.40 1.04
N ARG A 83 9.14 -8.82 -0.08
CA ARG A 83 9.43 -10.24 -0.35
C ARG A 83 10.36 -10.84 0.70
N ALA A 84 11.42 -10.12 1.10
CA ALA A 84 12.34 -10.56 2.15
C ALA A 84 11.63 -10.79 3.50
N LYS A 85 10.52 -10.08 3.75
CA LYS A 85 9.65 -10.25 4.92
C LYS A 85 8.58 -11.33 4.75
N ARG A 86 8.68 -12.16 3.71
CA ARG A 86 7.75 -13.24 3.37
C ARG A 86 6.34 -12.77 3.00
N ILE A 87 6.20 -11.51 2.56
CA ILE A 87 4.95 -11.01 1.98
C ILE A 87 4.86 -11.51 0.54
N ASN A 88 3.71 -12.06 0.16
CA ASN A 88 3.46 -12.50 -1.20
C ASN A 88 3.16 -11.29 -2.11
N VAL A 89 4.15 -10.86 -2.88
CA VAL A 89 4.07 -9.71 -3.79
C VAL A 89 3.85 -10.17 -5.23
N ILE A 90 2.69 -9.84 -5.79
CA ILE A 90 2.30 -10.16 -7.17
C ILE A 90 2.22 -8.86 -7.98
N VAL A 91 2.82 -8.85 -9.17
CA VAL A 91 2.80 -7.72 -10.11
C VAL A 91 2.32 -8.22 -11.47
N ASN A 92 1.18 -7.71 -11.93
CA ASN A 92 0.46 -8.08 -13.15
C ASN A 92 0.23 -6.87 -14.06
#